data_AF-A0A5C8EE66-F1
#
_entry.id   AF-A0A5C8EE66-F1
#
_cell.length_a   1.000
_cell.length_b   1.000
_cell.length_c   1.000
_cell.angle_alpha   90.00
_cell.angle_beta   90.00
_cell.angle_gamma   90.00
#
_symmetry.space_group_name_H-M   'P 1'
#
loop_
_entity.id
_entity.type
_entity.pdbx_description
1 polymer ?
#
loop_
_entity_poly.entity_id
_entity_poly.type
_entity_poly.pdbx_seq_one_letter_code
_entity_poly.pdbx_strand_id
1 'polypeptide(L)'
;MIKLLKTYRLIIFMILISSQLYGFYGDGGGRSFIDFLMDMNQFRGRTDQVGVLLGPSNYRFTVGFSGRTSGIILDNWTNDYKKTPKLTVYLRPGITVGFGVKTANFNFGLGYQFRYLHKDYQVHTPMFTFTALDNTLRFNLPIAIGVGSGNAKNTWLVSTGIETRYYPKWIIDQIRLYIFYGYARISYAKYGFKEEKLQIDENAKNVYKAMSSVGFDLRLYFKIDKESRKQLEGGKSLSFSIEPYFRFLYNCALRTLENQGGRHIRYG
;
A
#
# COMPACT_ATOMS: atom_id res chain seq x y z
N MET A 1 30.37 17.36 29.72
CA MET A 1 29.26 16.38 29.89
C MET A 1 27.98 16.75 29.12
N ILE A 2 27.54 18.02 29.12
CA ILE A 2 26.29 18.47 28.46
C ILE A 2 26.35 18.45 26.92
N LYS A 3 27.54 18.61 26.31
CA LYS A 3 27.70 18.53 24.84
C LYS A 3 27.58 17.10 24.29
N LEU A 4 28.04 16.06 25.00
CA LEU A 4 27.86 14.67 24.58
C LEU A 4 26.38 14.25 24.58
N LEU A 5 25.60 14.69 25.57
CA LEU A 5 24.18 14.34 25.70
C LEU A 5 23.31 14.88 24.54
N LYS A 6 23.70 16.02 23.93
CA LYS A 6 23.05 16.57 22.73
C LYS A 6 23.35 15.75 21.48
N THR A 7 24.58 15.27 21.31
CA THR A 7 24.97 14.45 20.17
C THR A 7 24.27 13.09 20.19
N TYR A 8 24.12 12.45 21.36
CA TYR A 8 23.35 11.19 21.46
C TYR A 8 21.86 11.37 21.21
N ARG A 9 21.24 12.49 21.60
CA ARG A 9 19.83 12.76 21.25
C ARG A 9 19.63 12.95 19.75
N LEU A 10 20.55 13.63 19.07
CA LEU A 10 20.51 13.76 17.62
C LEU A 10 20.72 12.40 16.93
N ILE A 11 21.65 11.57 17.43
CA ILE A 11 21.88 10.21 16.91
C ILE A 11 20.67 9.30 17.17
N ILE A 12 20.07 9.33 18.37
CA ILE A 12 18.83 8.59 18.67
C ILE A 12 17.67 9.07 17.81
N PHE A 13 17.53 10.38 17.61
CA PHE A 13 16.52 10.98 16.73
C PHE A 13 16.78 10.63 15.26
N MET A 14 18.04 10.56 14.81
CA MET A 14 18.43 10.12 13.47
C MET A 14 18.31 8.60 13.29
N ILE A 15 18.47 7.78 14.35
CA ILE A 15 18.16 6.34 14.34
C ILE A 15 16.64 6.11 14.28
N LEU A 16 15.85 6.96 14.97
CA LEU A 16 14.39 6.97 14.90
C LEU A 16 13.88 7.45 13.54
N ILE A 17 14.61 8.32 12.83
CA ILE A 17 14.26 8.82 11.49
C ILE A 17 14.84 7.94 10.35
N SER A 18 15.96 7.27 10.56
CA SER A 18 16.59 6.40 9.55
C SER A 18 15.96 5.01 9.44
N SER A 19 15.01 4.66 10.30
CA SER A 19 14.13 3.52 10.08
C SER A 19 12.95 3.91 9.17
N GLN A 20 13.25 4.11 7.88
CA GLN A 20 12.26 4.01 6.79
C GLN A 20 11.72 2.57 6.60
N LEU A 21 11.67 1.79 7.67
CA LEU A 21 11.39 0.37 7.65
C LEU A 21 9.98 0.15 8.19
N TYR A 22 9.10 -0.21 7.27
CA TYR A 22 7.83 -0.91 7.45
C TYR A 22 6.67 -0.09 8.08
N GLY A 23 5.69 0.24 7.23
CA GLY A 23 4.38 0.69 7.67
C GLY A 23 3.74 -0.36 8.57
N PHE A 24 2.95 0.05 9.56
CA PHE A 24 1.91 -0.86 10.05
C PHE A 24 1.03 -1.19 8.84
N TYR A 25 0.36 -2.34 8.81
CA TYR A 25 -0.14 -2.94 7.57
C TYR A 25 -1.14 -2.12 6.73
N GLY A 26 -1.45 -0.90 7.17
CA GLY A 26 -2.28 0.09 6.52
C GLY A 26 -1.57 1.17 5.68
N ASP A 27 -0.39 0.93 5.08
CA ASP A 27 0.16 1.79 4.01
C ASP A 27 -0.76 1.80 2.78
N GLY A 28 -1.83 2.59 2.89
CA GLY A 28 -2.78 3.03 1.89
C GLY A 28 -3.52 2.01 1.01
N GLY A 29 -3.08 0.75 0.99
CA GLY A 29 -3.46 -0.29 0.04
C GLY A 29 -2.92 -1.67 0.41
N GLY A 30 -2.65 -1.93 1.70
CA GLY A 30 -2.42 -3.27 2.22
C GLY A 30 -1.12 -3.98 1.81
N ARG A 31 -0.23 -3.32 1.06
CA ARG A 31 1.00 -3.95 0.52
C ARG A 31 1.94 -4.44 1.62
N SER A 32 2.02 -3.72 2.72
CA SER A 32 2.85 -4.12 3.84
C SER A 32 2.42 -5.46 4.43
N PHE A 33 1.17 -5.93 4.24
CA PHE A 33 0.60 -7.16 4.86
C PHE A 33 1.32 -8.45 4.46
N ILE A 34 2.22 -8.40 3.48
CA ILE A 34 3.08 -9.52 3.10
C ILE A 34 3.99 -10.03 4.24
N ASP A 35 4.38 -9.15 5.17
CA ASP A 35 5.28 -9.50 6.27
C ASP A 35 4.53 -9.90 7.57
N PHE A 36 3.18 -9.85 7.56
CA PHE A 36 2.29 -10.13 8.70
C PHE A 36 2.57 -11.43 9.45
N LEU A 37 2.85 -12.50 8.71
CA LEU A 37 3.08 -13.84 9.28
C LEU A 37 4.52 -14.03 9.82
N MET A 38 5.41 -13.12 9.44
CA MET A 38 6.85 -13.17 9.71
C MET A 38 7.27 -12.27 10.84
N ASP A 39 6.58 -11.14 11.00
CA ASP A 39 6.90 -10.19 12.03
C ASP A 39 6.72 -10.79 13.44
N MET A 40 7.59 -10.36 14.34
CA MET A 40 7.50 -10.69 15.77
C MET A 40 6.37 -9.89 16.42
N ASN A 41 5.97 -10.30 17.62
CA ASN A 41 5.03 -9.53 18.42
C ASN A 41 5.61 -8.14 18.66
N GLN A 42 4.88 -7.11 18.26
CA GLN A 42 5.37 -5.73 18.28
C GLN A 42 4.22 -4.74 18.47
N PHE A 43 4.53 -3.67 19.17
CA PHE A 43 3.78 -2.42 19.12
C PHE A 43 4.49 -1.48 18.14
N ARG A 44 3.73 -0.88 17.22
CA ARG A 44 4.27 0.07 16.25
C ARG A 44 3.46 1.35 16.29
N GLY A 45 4.13 2.45 16.64
CA GLY A 45 3.59 3.80 16.51
C GLY A 45 4.47 4.62 15.57
N ARG A 46 3.85 5.26 14.59
CA ARG A 46 4.42 6.31 13.73
C ARG A 46 3.50 7.50 13.80
N THR A 47 3.96 8.63 13.28
CA THR A 47 3.19 9.86 13.36
C THR A 47 1.83 9.72 12.68
N ASP A 48 1.70 8.91 11.62
CA ASP A 48 0.48 8.67 10.83
C ASP A 48 -0.19 7.30 11.05
N GLN A 49 0.31 6.45 11.94
CA GLN A 49 -0.28 5.12 12.19
C GLN A 49 0.13 4.52 13.53
N VAL A 50 -0.77 3.79 14.18
CA VAL A 50 -0.51 3.07 15.43
C VAL A 50 -1.17 1.71 15.38
N GLY A 51 -0.49 0.68 15.87
CA GLY A 51 -1.07 -0.65 15.91
C GLY A 51 -0.23 -1.66 16.66
N VAL A 52 -0.81 -2.84 16.81
CA VAL A 52 -0.20 -3.99 17.48
C VAL A 52 -0.27 -5.21 16.57
N LEU A 53 0.77 -6.04 16.66
CA LEU A 53 0.80 -7.40 16.16
C LEU A 53 1.12 -8.29 17.35
N LEU A 54 0.23 -9.22 17.68
CA LEU A 54 0.33 -10.08 18.85
C LEU A 54 -0.14 -11.48 18.49
N GLY A 55 0.38 -12.47 19.21
CA GLY A 55 -0.14 -13.82 19.16
C GLY A 55 0.87 -14.87 19.61
N PRO A 56 0.38 -16.07 19.98
CA PRO A 56 1.21 -17.23 20.29
C PRO A 56 1.93 -17.74 19.01
N SER A 57 2.77 -18.78 19.12
CA SER A 57 3.57 -19.29 17.99
C SER A 57 2.77 -19.61 16.73
N ASN A 58 1.56 -20.17 16.90
CA ASN A 58 0.74 -20.69 15.81
C ASN A 58 -0.36 -19.72 15.33
N TYR A 59 -0.57 -18.60 16.03
CA TYR A 59 -1.60 -17.63 15.68
C TYR A 59 -1.05 -16.21 15.71
N ARG A 60 -1.55 -15.37 14.80
CA ARG A 60 -1.19 -13.97 14.69
C ARG A 60 -2.45 -13.13 14.59
N PHE A 61 -2.46 -12.02 15.31
CA PHE A 61 -3.54 -11.06 15.33
C PHE A 61 -2.97 -9.66 15.20
N THR A 62 -3.56 -8.84 14.36
CA THR A 62 -3.16 -7.44 14.23
C THR A 62 -4.37 -6.53 14.25
N VAL A 63 -4.23 -5.40 14.93
CA VAL A 63 -5.18 -4.30 14.88
C VAL A 63 -4.41 -3.00 14.88
N GLY A 64 -4.85 -2.05 14.07
CA GLY A 64 -4.31 -0.71 14.16
C GLY A 64 -5.07 0.30 13.34
N PHE A 65 -4.66 1.54 13.54
CA PHE A 65 -5.27 2.75 13.06
C PHE A 65 -4.25 3.51 12.22
N SER A 66 -4.73 4.15 11.15
CA SER A 66 -3.92 4.91 10.21
C SER A 66 -4.62 6.21 9.83
N GLY A 67 -3.84 7.28 9.69
CA GLY A 67 -4.24 8.55 9.10
C GLY A 67 -4.11 8.52 7.58
N ARG A 68 -4.54 9.60 6.92
CA ARG A 68 -4.48 9.73 5.45
C ARG A 68 -3.18 10.39 4.97
N THR A 69 -2.68 11.37 5.72
CA THR A 69 -1.55 12.21 5.35
C THR A 69 -0.31 11.73 6.09
N SER A 70 0.77 11.47 5.35
CA SER A 70 2.08 11.17 5.93
C SER A 70 2.50 12.34 6.82
N GLY A 71 2.30 12.21 8.13
CA GLY A 71 2.63 13.33 9.03
C GLY A 71 2.00 13.27 10.40
N ILE A 72 0.69 13.03 10.55
CA ILE A 72 0.02 12.96 11.87
C ILE A 72 -1.27 12.09 11.74
N ILE A 73 -1.54 11.18 12.69
CA ILE A 73 -2.82 10.44 12.86
C ILE A 73 -3.96 11.44 13.01
N LEU A 74 -3.60 12.62 13.55
CA LEU A 74 -4.43 13.80 13.76
C LEU A 74 -4.20 14.90 12.68
N ASP A 75 -3.47 14.64 11.57
CA ASP A 75 -3.16 15.62 10.50
C ASP A 75 -4.31 15.75 9.51
N ASN A 76 -5.52 15.88 10.05
CA ASN A 76 -6.63 16.49 9.35
C ASN A 76 -6.87 17.89 9.93
N TRP A 77 -5.79 18.60 10.24
CA TRP A 77 -5.79 20.00 10.70
C TRP A 77 -5.31 20.94 9.58
N THR A 78 -5.61 20.63 8.33
CA THR A 78 -5.35 21.51 7.20
C THR A 78 -6.59 22.33 6.86
N ASN A 79 -6.41 23.65 6.82
CA ASN A 79 -7.46 24.63 6.55
C ASN A 79 -7.75 24.70 5.05
N ASP A 80 -8.43 23.68 4.51
CA ASP A 80 -8.69 23.52 3.08
C ASP A 80 -9.92 24.32 2.61
N TYR A 81 -10.08 25.57 3.03
CA TYR A 81 -11.00 26.53 2.41
C TYR A 81 -10.46 27.95 2.53
N LYS A 82 -9.89 28.49 1.44
CA LYS A 82 -9.38 29.87 1.33
C LYS A 82 -10.41 30.99 1.57
N LYS A 83 -11.64 30.73 2.04
CA LYS A 83 -12.70 31.75 2.21
C LYS A 83 -13.62 31.58 3.43
N THR A 84 -13.36 30.70 4.39
CA THR A 84 -14.24 30.61 5.58
C THR A 84 -13.47 30.20 6.84
N PRO A 85 -13.59 30.91 7.97
CA PRO A 85 -12.84 30.65 9.21
C PRO A 85 -13.44 29.50 10.02
N LYS A 86 -13.92 28.45 9.36
CA LYS A 86 -14.38 27.22 10.02
C LYS A 86 -13.33 26.16 9.81
N LEU A 87 -12.41 26.05 10.77
CA LEU A 87 -11.50 24.92 10.93
C LEU A 87 -12.37 23.65 11.05
N THR A 88 -12.70 23.03 9.92
CA THR A 88 -13.53 21.83 9.93
C THR A 88 -12.57 20.65 10.00
N VAL A 89 -12.35 20.17 11.23
CA VAL A 89 -11.53 18.99 11.51
C VAL A 89 -12.23 17.78 10.93
N TYR A 90 -11.76 17.25 9.80
CA TYR A 90 -12.35 16.05 9.21
C TYR A 90 -11.59 14.82 9.67
N LEU A 91 -12.10 14.11 10.68
CA LEU A 91 -11.56 12.80 11.04
C LEU A 91 -11.73 11.82 9.86
N ARG A 92 -10.61 11.39 9.29
CA ARG A 92 -10.55 10.40 8.19
C ARG A 92 -9.81 9.15 8.63
N PRO A 93 -10.46 8.28 9.43
CA PRO A 93 -9.79 7.12 10.01
C PRO A 93 -9.57 6.03 8.97
N GLY A 94 -8.43 5.34 9.09
CA GLY A 94 -8.21 4.02 8.53
C GLY A 94 -8.07 3.00 9.65
N ILE A 95 -8.78 1.88 9.58
CA ILE A 95 -8.72 0.78 10.54
C ILE A 95 -8.23 -0.45 9.80
N THR A 96 -7.25 -1.16 10.36
CA THR A 96 -6.75 -2.44 9.83
C THR A 96 -6.89 -3.50 10.90
N VAL A 97 -7.44 -4.64 10.53
CA VAL A 97 -7.49 -5.86 11.34
C VAL A 97 -6.93 -7.03 10.54
N GLY A 98 -6.37 -8.02 11.21
CA GLY A 98 -5.92 -9.23 10.54
C GLY A 98 -5.73 -10.39 11.50
N PHE A 99 -5.85 -11.59 10.94
CA PHE A 99 -5.70 -12.86 11.60
C PHE A 99 -4.85 -13.79 10.74
N GLY A 100 -3.97 -14.56 11.38
CA GLY A 100 -3.13 -15.52 10.70
C GLY A 100 -2.93 -16.79 11.51
N VAL A 101 -2.74 -17.88 10.78
CA VAL A 101 -2.42 -19.21 11.30
C VAL A 101 -1.06 -19.61 10.76
N LYS A 102 -0.21 -20.14 11.63
CA LYS A 102 1.12 -20.63 11.30
C LYS A 102 1.16 -22.14 11.52
N THR A 103 1.69 -22.85 10.53
CA THR A 103 1.96 -24.29 10.59
C THR A 103 3.44 -24.53 10.31
N ALA A 104 3.89 -25.79 10.35
CA ALA A 104 5.27 -26.13 10.04
C ALA A 104 5.69 -25.71 8.61
N ASN A 105 4.80 -25.88 7.63
CA ASN A 105 5.16 -25.79 6.20
C ASN A 105 4.47 -24.63 5.46
N PHE A 106 3.31 -24.19 5.95
CA PHE A 106 2.50 -23.17 5.29
C PHE A 106 1.81 -22.27 6.31
N ASN A 107 2.01 -20.96 6.18
CA ASN A 107 1.34 -19.97 7.01
C ASN A 107 0.37 -19.19 6.14
N PHE A 108 -0.76 -18.82 6.71
CA PHE A 108 -1.83 -18.13 6.01
C PHE A 108 -2.36 -17.00 6.87
N GLY A 109 -2.75 -15.90 6.24
CA GLY A 109 -3.36 -14.76 6.90
C GLY A 109 -4.44 -14.10 6.06
N LEU A 110 -5.46 -13.62 6.76
CA LEU A 110 -6.47 -12.72 6.23
C LEU A 110 -6.37 -11.39 6.95
N GLY A 111 -6.55 -10.34 6.18
CA GLY A 111 -6.59 -8.98 6.69
C GLY A 111 -7.73 -8.22 6.06
N TYR A 112 -8.13 -7.15 6.73
CA TYR A 112 -9.09 -6.22 6.20
C TYR A 112 -8.72 -4.82 6.66
N GLN A 113 -8.66 -3.90 5.70
CA GLN A 113 -8.46 -2.49 5.97
C GLN A 113 -9.67 -1.70 5.48
N PHE A 114 -10.23 -0.87 6.36
CA PHE A 114 -11.22 0.13 6.03
C PHE A 114 -10.58 1.51 6.03
N ARG A 115 -10.91 2.36 5.06
CA ARG A 115 -10.49 3.77 5.01
C ARG A 115 -11.68 4.67 4.69
N TYR A 116 -11.92 5.63 5.57
CA TYR A 116 -12.92 6.67 5.34
C TYR A 116 -12.27 7.89 4.69
N LEU A 117 -12.46 8.09 3.38
CA LEU A 117 -11.86 9.22 2.66
C LEU A 117 -12.76 10.46 2.68
N HIS A 118 -14.06 10.26 2.49
CA HIS A 118 -15.09 11.29 2.46
C HIS A 118 -16.45 10.69 2.84
N LYS A 119 -17.43 11.51 3.21
CA LYS A 119 -18.80 11.05 3.49
C LYS A 119 -19.42 10.28 2.33
N ASP A 120 -19.07 10.69 1.12
CA ASP A 120 -19.56 10.15 -0.15
C ASP A 120 -18.59 9.11 -0.74
N TYR A 121 -17.48 8.75 -0.06
CA TYR A 121 -16.48 7.83 -0.63
C TYR A 121 -15.64 7.11 0.43
N GLN A 122 -15.71 5.79 0.42
CA GLN A 122 -15.02 4.90 1.37
C GLN A 122 -14.27 3.80 0.62
N VAL A 123 -13.20 3.28 1.22
CA VAL A 123 -12.39 2.20 0.63
C VAL A 123 -12.32 1.01 1.58
N HIS A 124 -12.62 -0.16 1.02
CA HIS A 124 -12.62 -1.46 1.68
C HIS A 124 -11.54 -2.32 1.04
N THR A 125 -10.57 -2.77 1.82
CA THR A 125 -9.41 -3.51 1.32
C THR A 125 -9.28 -4.85 2.05
N PRO A 126 -9.99 -5.91 1.61
CA PRO A 126 -9.63 -7.27 1.99
C PRO A 126 -8.22 -7.61 1.51
N MET A 127 -7.51 -8.39 2.32
CA MET A 127 -6.14 -8.82 2.10
C MET A 127 -6.01 -10.30 2.39
N PHE A 128 -5.29 -11.00 1.53
CA PHE A 128 -4.91 -12.39 1.70
C PHE A 128 -3.39 -12.51 1.60
N THR A 129 -2.77 -13.17 2.56
CA THR A 129 -1.31 -13.37 2.59
C THR A 129 -0.99 -14.81 2.93
N PHE A 130 0.12 -15.33 2.40
CA PHE A 130 0.67 -16.60 2.83
C PHE A 130 2.19 -16.59 2.81
N THR A 131 2.78 -17.46 3.62
CA THR A 131 4.20 -17.82 3.51
C THR A 131 4.36 -19.33 3.40
N ALA A 132 5.33 -19.76 2.61
CA ALA A 132 5.64 -21.17 2.36
C ALA A 132 7.16 -21.35 2.23
N LEU A 133 7.60 -22.61 2.07
CA LEU A 133 9.01 -22.96 1.84
C LEU A 133 9.92 -22.39 2.94
N ASP A 134 9.68 -22.74 4.20
CA ASP A 134 10.40 -22.21 5.36
C ASP A 134 10.41 -20.67 5.41
N ASN A 135 9.31 -20.05 4.99
CA ASN A 135 9.13 -18.60 4.89
C ASN A 135 10.00 -17.87 3.85
N THR A 136 10.62 -18.63 2.93
CA THR A 136 11.35 -18.06 1.79
C THR A 136 10.41 -17.61 0.68
N LEU A 137 9.20 -18.17 0.58
CA LEU A 137 8.16 -17.66 -0.31
C LEU A 137 7.13 -16.88 0.50
N ARG A 138 6.82 -15.66 0.06
CA ARG A 138 5.79 -14.79 0.64
C ARG A 138 4.91 -14.27 -0.47
N PHE A 139 3.61 -14.20 -0.21
CA PHE A 139 2.62 -13.72 -1.16
C PHE A 139 1.61 -12.83 -0.44
N ASN A 140 1.17 -11.77 -1.10
CA ASN A 140 0.14 -10.89 -0.62
C ASN A 140 -0.77 -10.42 -1.77
N LEU A 141 -2.07 -10.47 -1.54
CA LEU A 141 -3.13 -10.05 -2.45
C LEU A 141 -4.04 -9.07 -1.71
N PRO A 142 -3.77 -7.76 -1.77
CA PRO A 142 -4.69 -6.73 -1.34
C PRO A 142 -5.63 -6.31 -2.48
N ILE A 143 -6.93 -6.22 -2.24
CA ILE A 143 -7.91 -5.73 -3.21
C ILE A 143 -8.61 -4.51 -2.63
N ALA A 144 -8.20 -3.31 -3.03
CA ALA A 144 -8.84 -2.07 -2.58
C ALA A 144 -10.08 -1.76 -3.42
N ILE A 145 -11.23 -1.69 -2.77
CA ILE A 145 -12.53 -1.42 -3.37
C ILE A 145 -13.04 -0.08 -2.84
N GLY A 146 -12.99 0.94 -3.68
CA GLY A 146 -13.59 2.24 -3.41
C GLY A 146 -15.05 2.27 -3.81
N VAL A 147 -15.94 2.66 -2.90
CA VAL A 147 -17.38 2.75 -3.14
C VAL A 147 -17.84 4.18 -2.87
N GLY A 148 -18.45 4.78 -3.90
CA GLY A 148 -19.07 6.08 -3.84
C GLY A 148 -20.55 6.01 -3.40
N SER A 149 -20.93 6.88 -2.48
CA SER A 149 -22.28 7.08 -1.98
C SER A 149 -22.68 8.56 -2.16
N GLY A 150 -23.95 8.92 -1.89
CA GLY A 150 -24.41 10.31 -1.95
C GLY A 150 -24.05 11.02 -3.26
N ASN A 151 -23.20 12.03 -3.19
CA ASN A 151 -22.77 12.81 -4.36
C ASN A 151 -21.79 12.09 -5.31
N ALA A 152 -21.20 10.98 -4.89
CA ALA A 152 -20.35 10.13 -5.73
C ALA A 152 -21.04 8.79 -6.06
N LYS A 153 -22.37 8.72 -5.94
CA LYS A 153 -23.15 7.52 -6.25
C LYS A 153 -22.80 6.96 -7.64
N ASN A 154 -22.75 5.63 -7.74
CA ASN A 154 -22.33 4.89 -8.93
C ASN A 154 -20.85 5.05 -9.33
N THR A 155 -20.03 5.75 -8.54
CA THR A 155 -18.58 5.72 -8.67
C THR A 155 -18.03 4.55 -7.88
N TRP A 156 -17.22 3.71 -8.51
CA TRP A 156 -16.49 2.66 -7.80
C TRP A 156 -15.14 2.42 -8.44
N LEU A 157 -14.15 2.12 -7.60
CA LEU A 157 -12.78 1.86 -8.00
C LEU A 157 -12.38 0.50 -7.44
N VAL A 158 -11.67 -0.28 -8.24
CA VAL A 158 -11.02 -1.52 -7.78
C VAL A 158 -9.57 -1.42 -8.16
N SER A 159 -8.68 -1.61 -7.19
CA SER A 159 -7.26 -1.74 -7.46
C SER A 159 -6.65 -2.86 -6.65
N THR A 160 -5.64 -3.51 -7.22
CA THR A 160 -4.85 -4.52 -6.52
C THR A 160 -3.39 -4.37 -6.87
N GLY A 161 -2.54 -4.62 -5.89
CA GLY A 161 -1.09 -4.70 -6.02
C GLY A 161 -0.62 -6.01 -5.44
N ILE A 162 -0.76 -7.07 -6.23
CA ILE A 162 -0.32 -8.42 -5.85
C ILE A 162 1.19 -8.38 -5.71
N GLU A 163 1.72 -8.93 -4.63
CA GLU A 163 3.14 -8.98 -4.36
C GLU A 163 3.55 -10.41 -4.01
N THR A 164 4.56 -10.93 -4.70
CA THR A 164 5.23 -12.17 -4.35
C THR A 164 6.70 -11.88 -4.11
N ARG A 165 7.24 -12.36 -3.00
CA ARG A 165 8.67 -12.31 -2.68
C ARG A 165 9.17 -13.74 -2.52
N TYR A 166 10.20 -14.10 -3.26
CA TYR A 166 10.94 -15.33 -3.05
C TYR A 166 12.37 -15.00 -2.66
N TYR A 167 12.92 -15.72 -1.69
CA TYR A 167 14.29 -15.55 -1.19
C TYR A 167 15.08 -16.83 -1.46
N PRO A 168 15.62 -16.99 -2.68
CA PRO A 168 16.45 -18.12 -3.02
C PRO A 168 17.74 -18.10 -2.16
N LYS A 169 18.22 -19.27 -1.71
CA LYS A 169 19.45 -19.37 -0.92
C LYS A 169 20.73 -19.51 -1.79
N TRP A 170 20.74 -18.97 -3.00
CA TRP A 170 21.85 -19.10 -3.96
C TRP A 170 22.23 -17.74 -4.55
N ILE A 171 22.66 -17.67 -5.83
CA ILE A 171 23.20 -16.46 -6.49
C ILE A 171 22.22 -15.27 -6.46
N ILE A 172 20.92 -15.56 -6.47
CA ILE A 172 19.85 -14.56 -6.38
C ILE A 172 19.43 -14.43 -4.92
N ASP A 173 19.57 -13.24 -4.33
CA ASP A 173 19.16 -12.94 -2.95
C ASP A 173 17.64 -12.90 -2.81
N GLN A 174 16.99 -12.25 -3.78
CA GLN A 174 15.57 -12.02 -3.74
C GLN A 174 14.98 -11.84 -5.13
N ILE A 175 13.83 -12.48 -5.36
CA ILE A 175 12.94 -12.25 -6.48
C ILE A 175 11.69 -11.55 -5.94
N ARG A 176 11.33 -10.41 -6.50
CA ARG A 176 10.05 -9.75 -6.21
C ARG A 176 9.25 -9.62 -7.49
N LEU A 177 8.03 -10.10 -7.45
CA LEU A 177 7.07 -9.94 -8.52
C LEU A 177 5.91 -9.10 -8.00
N TYR A 178 5.59 -8.04 -8.74
CA TYR A 178 4.40 -7.25 -8.52
C TYR A 178 3.49 -7.30 -9.75
N ILE A 179 2.20 -7.51 -9.52
CA ILE A 179 1.16 -7.39 -10.53
C ILE A 179 0.19 -6.32 -10.07
N PHE A 180 0.02 -5.29 -10.89
CA PHE A 180 -0.86 -4.17 -10.63
C PHE A 180 -2.07 -4.26 -11.55
N TYR A 181 -3.24 -4.06 -10.98
CA TYR A 181 -4.46 -3.85 -11.75
C TYR A 181 -5.23 -2.69 -11.15
N GLY A 182 -5.71 -1.80 -12.01
CA GLY A 182 -6.56 -0.68 -11.65
C GLY A 182 -7.78 -0.65 -12.55
N TYR A 183 -8.93 -0.41 -11.94
CA TYR A 183 -10.18 -0.15 -12.62
C TYR A 183 -10.89 0.99 -11.89
N ALA A 184 -11.36 1.97 -12.64
CA ALA A 184 -12.13 3.08 -12.11
C ALA A 184 -13.35 3.30 -12.98
N ARG A 185 -14.54 3.24 -12.39
CA ARG A 185 -15.77 3.75 -13.00
C ARG A 185 -16.18 4.99 -12.24
N ILE A 186 -16.13 6.12 -12.93
CA ILE A 186 -16.50 7.42 -12.41
C ILE A 186 -17.84 7.79 -13.02
N SER A 187 -18.84 7.93 -12.16
CA SER A 187 -20.15 8.45 -12.57
C SER A 187 -20.07 9.96 -12.70
N TYR A 188 -20.70 10.52 -13.73
CA TYR A 188 -20.83 11.97 -13.88
C TYR A 188 -21.95 12.56 -13.01
N ALA A 189 -22.66 11.72 -12.24
CA ALA A 189 -23.68 12.17 -11.32
C ALA A 189 -23.06 13.14 -10.31
N LYS A 190 -23.31 14.43 -10.53
CA LYS A 190 -23.20 15.59 -9.63
C LYS A 190 -22.04 16.57 -9.78
N TYR A 191 -20.83 16.19 -10.19
CA TYR A 191 -19.74 17.17 -10.37
C TYR A 191 -18.80 16.81 -11.52
N GLY A 192 -18.67 17.71 -12.50
CA GLY A 192 -17.39 17.84 -13.22
C GLY A 192 -17.42 18.32 -14.67
N PHE A 193 -18.51 18.12 -15.42
CA PHE A 193 -18.57 18.56 -16.81
C PHE A 193 -19.88 19.31 -17.05
N LYS A 194 -19.86 20.62 -16.76
CA LYS A 194 -20.75 21.57 -17.42
C LYS A 194 -20.30 21.69 -18.88
N GLU A 195 -20.45 20.62 -19.67
CA GLU A 195 -20.76 20.87 -21.07
C GLU A 195 -22.20 21.39 -21.04
N GLU A 196 -22.35 22.66 -21.38
CA GLU A 196 -23.61 23.36 -21.41
C GLU A 196 -24.62 22.51 -22.22
N LYS A 197 -25.67 22.03 -21.53
CA LYS A 197 -26.89 21.35 -22.06
C LYS A 197 -27.04 19.84 -21.83
N LEU A 198 -26.22 19.17 -21.02
CA LEU A 198 -26.55 17.81 -20.58
C LEU A 198 -27.40 17.84 -19.29
N GLN A 199 -28.73 17.68 -19.43
CA GLN A 199 -29.60 17.34 -18.30
C GLN A 199 -29.32 15.88 -17.90
N ILE A 200 -28.44 15.70 -16.92
CA ILE A 200 -28.09 14.37 -16.39
C ILE A 200 -29.00 14.08 -15.20
N ASP A 201 -29.85 13.06 -15.32
CA ASP A 201 -30.59 12.50 -14.17
C ASP A 201 -29.57 12.03 -13.11
N GLU A 202 -29.73 12.47 -11.87
CA GLU A 202 -28.84 12.12 -10.75
C GLU A 202 -28.81 10.59 -10.47
N ASN A 203 -29.79 9.84 -10.99
CA ASN A 203 -29.87 8.38 -10.92
C ASN A 203 -29.40 7.67 -12.20
N ALA A 204 -28.95 8.41 -13.22
CA ALA A 204 -28.48 7.88 -14.49
C ALA A 204 -27.25 6.97 -14.31
N LYS A 205 -27.48 5.65 -14.25
CA LYS A 205 -26.41 4.63 -14.21
C LYS A 205 -25.64 4.53 -15.54
N ASN A 206 -26.21 5.07 -16.60
CA ASN A 206 -25.73 5.00 -17.98
C ASN A 206 -24.79 6.16 -18.37
N VAL A 207 -24.50 7.12 -17.48
CA VAL A 207 -23.50 8.18 -17.74
C VAL A 207 -22.26 7.95 -16.89
N TYR A 208 -21.19 7.42 -17.48
CA TYR A 208 -19.97 7.08 -16.75
C TYR A 208 -18.73 7.05 -17.63
N LYS A 209 -17.56 7.26 -17.00
CA LYS A 209 -16.25 6.99 -17.58
C LYS A 209 -15.60 5.83 -16.86
N ALA A 210 -15.29 4.77 -17.59
CA ALA A 210 -14.58 3.60 -17.11
C ALA A 210 -13.16 3.58 -17.67
N MET A 211 -12.18 3.46 -16.79
CA MET A 211 -10.76 3.40 -17.10
C MET A 211 -10.19 2.14 -16.47
N SER A 212 -9.22 1.53 -17.12
CA SER A 212 -8.48 0.41 -16.53
C SER A 212 -7.01 0.47 -16.87
N SER A 213 -6.19 -0.16 -16.07
CA SER A 213 -4.75 -0.28 -16.29
C SER A 213 -4.23 -1.60 -15.73
N VAL A 214 -3.17 -2.08 -16.35
CA VAL A 214 -2.42 -3.24 -15.89
C VAL A 214 -0.94 -2.89 -15.81
N GLY A 215 -0.27 -3.45 -14.82
CA GLY A 215 1.15 -3.28 -14.64
C GLY A 215 1.81 -4.54 -14.11
N PHE A 216 3.10 -4.66 -14.39
CA PHE A 216 3.96 -5.76 -13.98
C PHE A 216 5.33 -5.20 -13.62
N ASP A 217 5.87 -5.59 -12.48
CA ASP A 217 7.21 -5.21 -12.03
C ASP A 217 7.92 -6.45 -11.47
N LEU A 218 8.89 -6.97 -12.22
CA LEU A 218 9.78 -8.03 -11.77
C LEU A 218 11.10 -7.41 -11.33
N ARG A 219 11.54 -7.75 -10.13
CA ARG A 219 12.82 -7.33 -9.56
C ARG A 219 13.62 -8.54 -9.16
N LEU A 220 14.86 -8.61 -9.63
CA LEU A 220 15.82 -9.66 -9.32
C LEU A 220 16.99 -9.00 -8.58
N TYR A 221 17.16 -9.32 -7.32
CA TYR A 221 18.25 -8.84 -6.46
C TYR A 221 19.31 -9.94 -6.36
N PHE A 222 20.57 -9.58 -6.60
CA PHE A 222 21.68 -10.53 -6.58
C PHE A 222 22.54 -10.29 -5.35
N LYS A 223 23.00 -11.39 -4.76
CA LYS A 223 23.95 -11.33 -3.66
C LYS A 223 25.35 -11.58 -4.21
N ILE A 224 26.24 -10.62 -4.05
CA ILE A 224 27.68 -10.88 -4.19
C ILE A 224 28.18 -11.32 -2.82
N ASP A 225 28.51 -12.60 -2.67
CA ASP A 225 28.94 -13.16 -1.39
C ASP A 225 30.32 -12.62 -0.96
N LYS A 226 30.60 -12.62 0.35
CA LYS A 226 31.87 -12.14 0.92
C LYS A 226 33.08 -12.89 0.38
N GLU A 227 32.92 -14.16 0.05
CA GLU A 227 33.99 -15.00 -0.49
C GLU A 227 34.31 -14.63 -1.95
N SER A 228 33.28 -14.40 -2.77
CA SER A 228 33.42 -13.82 -4.11
C SER A 228 34.03 -12.40 -4.07
N ARG A 229 33.70 -11.59 -3.05
CA ARG A 229 34.32 -10.27 -2.81
C ARG A 229 35.82 -10.36 -2.49
N LYS A 230 36.23 -11.36 -1.69
CA LYS A 230 37.65 -11.60 -1.39
C LYS A 230 38.45 -12.04 -2.62
N GLN A 231 37.84 -12.83 -3.52
CA GLN A 231 38.49 -13.29 -4.76
C GLN A 231 38.63 -12.18 -5.81
N LEU A 232 37.65 -11.26 -5.91
CA LEU A 232 37.67 -10.13 -6.85
C LEU A 232 38.80 -9.11 -6.58
N GLU A 233 39.33 -9.03 -5.36
CA GLU A 233 40.40 -8.08 -4.98
C GLU A 233 41.69 -8.76 -4.49
N GLY A 234 41.90 -10.05 -4.80
CA GLY A 234 43.15 -10.74 -4.41
C GLY A 234 43.37 -10.81 -2.89
N GLY A 235 42.30 -10.95 -2.10
CA GLY A 235 42.36 -11.13 -0.65
C GLY A 235 42.16 -9.86 0.19
N LYS A 236 41.98 -8.68 -0.41
CA LYS A 236 41.57 -7.47 0.31
C LYS A 236 40.04 -7.42 0.49
N SER A 237 39.60 -6.92 1.64
CA SER A 237 38.18 -6.72 1.94
C SER A 237 37.70 -5.42 1.28
N LEU A 238 36.88 -5.54 0.24
CA LEU A 238 36.16 -4.40 -0.34
C LEU A 238 35.50 -3.56 0.77
N SER A 239 35.80 -2.26 0.82
CA SER A 239 35.19 -1.32 1.79
C SER A 239 33.74 -0.94 1.43
N PHE A 240 33.20 -1.45 0.32
CA PHE A 240 31.86 -1.17 -0.17
C PHE A 240 31.17 -2.44 -0.71
N SER A 241 29.84 -2.47 -0.63
CA SER A 241 28.99 -3.56 -1.15
C SER A 241 28.36 -3.11 -2.47
N ILE A 242 28.51 -3.88 -3.55
CA ILE A 242 27.70 -3.70 -4.76
C ILE A 242 26.63 -4.78 -4.75
N GLU A 243 25.37 -4.38 -4.80
CA GLU A 243 24.20 -5.26 -4.88
C GLU A 243 23.44 -4.92 -6.15
N PRO A 244 23.78 -5.55 -7.28
CA PRO A 244 23.08 -5.26 -8.53
C PRO A 244 21.66 -5.81 -8.45
N TYR A 245 20.72 -5.09 -9.07
CA TYR A 245 19.38 -5.59 -9.28
C TYR A 245 18.91 -5.29 -10.70
N PHE A 246 18.18 -6.23 -11.27
CA PHE A 246 17.46 -6.02 -12.53
C PHE A 246 16.00 -5.73 -12.24
N ARG A 247 15.42 -4.80 -13.00
CA ARG A 247 14.02 -4.44 -12.93
C ARG A 247 13.39 -4.45 -14.31
N PHE A 248 12.36 -5.27 -14.48
CA PHE A 248 11.51 -5.29 -15.66
C PHE A 248 10.17 -4.69 -15.28
N LEU A 249 9.89 -3.49 -15.79
CA LEU A 249 8.67 -2.76 -15.50
C LEU A 249 7.87 -2.59 -16.80
N TYR A 250 6.62 -3.01 -16.75
CA TYR A 250 5.64 -2.76 -17.80
C TYR A 250 4.39 -2.16 -17.17
N ASN A 251 3.88 -1.07 -17.75
CA ASN A 251 2.61 -0.49 -17.37
C ASN A 251 1.86 -0.10 -18.63
N CYS A 252 0.58 -0.40 -18.68
CA CYS A 252 -0.27 -0.08 -19.81
C CYS A 252 -1.61 0.43 -19.31
N ALA A 253 -2.02 1.59 -19.80
CA ALA A 253 -3.41 2.00 -19.73
C ALA A 253 -4.20 1.13 -20.70
N LEU A 254 -5.22 0.46 -20.19
CA LEU A 254 -6.17 -0.27 -21.00
C LEU A 254 -7.24 0.70 -21.52
N ARG A 255 -8.11 0.16 -22.37
CA ARG A 255 -9.14 0.93 -23.05
C ARG A 255 -10.01 1.73 -22.07
N THR A 256 -10.21 3.00 -22.38
CA THR A 256 -11.18 3.83 -21.67
C THR A 256 -12.52 3.80 -22.40
N LEU A 257 -13.59 3.56 -21.65
CA LEU A 257 -14.97 3.56 -22.15
C LEU A 257 -15.73 4.70 -21.50
N GLU A 258 -16.31 5.56 -22.30
CA GLU A 258 -17.25 6.57 -21.84
C GLU A 258 -18.64 6.21 -22.36
N ASN A 259 -19.62 6.24 -21.47
CA ASN A 259 -21.03 6.10 -21.82
C ASN A 259 -21.71 7.43 -21.51
N GLN A 260 -22.34 8.01 -22.51
CA GLN A 260 -23.10 9.26 -22.41
C GLN A 260 -24.58 8.95 -22.61
N GLY A 261 -25.16 8.11 -21.74
CA GLY A 261 -26.59 7.84 -21.75
C GLY A 261 -27.07 6.91 -22.86
N GLY A 262 -26.20 6.02 -23.37
CA GLY A 262 -26.48 5.08 -24.47
C GLY A 262 -25.50 5.19 -25.63
N ARG A 263 -24.80 6.34 -25.74
CA ARG A 263 -23.68 6.52 -26.68
C ARG A 263 -22.38 6.04 -26.05
N HIS A 264 -21.74 5.05 -26.67
CA HIS A 264 -20.44 4.52 -26.23
C HIS A 264 -19.29 5.16 -27.02
N ILE A 265 -18.41 5.88 -26.32
CA ILE A 265 -17.17 6.43 -26.86
C ILE A 265 -16.02 5.61 -26.29
N ARG A 266 -15.09 5.19 -27.16
CA ARG A 266 -13.97 4.34 -26.77
C ARG A 266 -12.66 5.03 -27.12
N TYR A 267 -11.79 5.20 -26.14
CA TYR A 267 -10.46 5.77 -26.31
C TYR A 267 -9.41 4.65 -26.29
N GLY A 268 -8.49 4.68 -27.26
CA GLY A 268 -7.35 3.77 -27.40
C GLY A 268 -6.09 4.35 -26.76
#